data_AF-A0A954QZE6-F1
#
_entry.id   AF-A0A954QZE6-F1
#
_cell.length_a   1.000
_cell.length_b   1.000
_cell.length_c   1.000
_cell.angle_alpha   90.00
_cell.angle_beta   90.00
_cell.angle_gamma   90.00
#
_symmetry.space_group_name_H-M   'P 1'
#
loop_
_entity.id
_entity.type
_entity.pdbx_description
1 polymer ?
#
loop_
_entity_poly.entity_id
_entity_poly.type
_entity_poly.pdbx_seq_one_letter_code
_entity_poly.pdbx_strand_id
1 'polypeptide(L)'
;MKTTLAKSLAKSRLTLGLTCCLLALSALAPRIATADATIYQQALRSATWVLAKNSDGTSSGTGVLVDLDRKLVVTNAHVVGDARAAVLFFADLSDGQPNVSRQHYLDNVRK
;
A
#
# COMPACT_ATOMS: atom_id res chain seq x y z
N MET A 1 52.02 -37.82 16.25
CA MET A 1 51.79 -36.35 16.23
C MET A 1 51.23 -35.81 14.90
N LYS A 2 51.57 -36.37 13.74
CA LYS A 2 51.07 -35.88 12.42
C LYS A 2 49.56 -36.10 12.15
N THR A 3 48.95 -37.11 12.78
CA THR A 3 47.54 -37.50 12.55
C THR A 3 46.52 -36.57 13.24
N THR A 4 46.94 -35.81 14.25
CA THR A 4 46.05 -34.91 15.02
C THR A 4 45.84 -33.56 14.30
N LEU A 5 46.89 -33.02 13.66
CA LEU A 5 46.79 -31.76 12.89
C LEU A 5 45.89 -31.90 11.65
N ALA A 6 45.97 -33.01 10.91
CA ALA A 6 45.17 -33.25 9.71
C ALA A 6 43.66 -33.33 10.02
N LYS A 7 43.29 -33.92 11.17
CA LYS A 7 41.90 -33.99 11.65
C LYS A 7 41.36 -32.63 12.10
N SER A 8 42.22 -31.76 12.64
CA SER A 8 41.86 -30.39 13.04
C SER A 8 41.55 -29.49 11.83
N LEU A 9 42.41 -29.54 10.80
CA LEU A 9 42.23 -28.82 9.53
C LEU A 9 40.99 -29.28 8.76
N ALA A 10 40.71 -30.60 8.75
CA ALA A 10 39.51 -31.15 8.12
C ALA A 10 38.22 -30.72 8.83
N LYS A 11 38.21 -30.70 10.18
CA LYS A 11 37.08 -30.21 10.97
C LYS A 11 36.82 -28.73 10.74
N SER A 12 37.86 -27.91 10.65
CA SER A 12 37.77 -26.46 10.40
C SER A 12 37.23 -26.13 9.01
N ARG A 13 37.61 -26.90 7.98
CA ARG A 13 37.05 -26.77 6.62
C ARG A 13 35.58 -27.20 6.54
N LEU A 14 35.21 -28.24 7.30
CA LEU A 14 33.84 -28.74 7.36
C LEU A 14 32.90 -27.76 8.09
N THR A 15 33.34 -27.18 9.21
CA THR A 15 32.56 -26.15 9.91
C THR A 15 32.40 -24.90 9.05
N LEU A 16 33.46 -24.43 8.38
CA LEU A 16 33.39 -23.24 7.53
C LEU A 16 32.44 -23.42 6.34
N GLY A 17 32.46 -24.59 5.69
CA GLY A 17 31.53 -24.93 4.62
C GLY A 17 30.07 -24.98 5.09
N LEU A 18 29.83 -25.55 6.28
CA LEU A 18 28.49 -25.63 6.86
C LEU A 18 27.95 -24.25 7.24
N THR A 19 28.79 -23.36 7.80
CA THR A 19 28.42 -21.97 8.12
C THR A 19 28.09 -21.17 6.87
N CYS A 20 28.86 -21.34 5.79
CA CYS A 20 28.59 -20.68 4.51
C CYS A 20 27.26 -21.16 3.88
N CYS A 21 26.98 -22.48 3.92
CA CYS A 21 25.70 -23.01 3.45
C CYS A 21 24.51 -22.49 4.26
N LEU A 22 24.64 -22.39 5.59
CA LEU A 22 23.59 -21.83 6.46
C LEU A 22 23.32 -20.35 6.17
N LEU A 23 24.36 -19.56 5.89
CA LEU A 23 24.24 -18.15 5.51
C LEU A 23 23.65 -17.97 4.10
N ALA A 24 23.96 -18.86 3.16
CA ALA A 24 23.34 -18.84 1.83
C ALA A 24 21.85 -19.22 1.89
N LEU A 25 21.46 -20.13 2.79
CA LEU A 25 20.09 -20.58 2.94
C LEU A 25 19.17 -19.51 3.57
N SER A 26 19.71 -18.66 4.46
CA SER A 26 18.93 -17.56 5.05
C SER A 26 18.63 -16.43 4.05
N ALA A 27 19.43 -16.28 2.99
CA ALA A 27 19.16 -15.36 1.90
C ALA A 27 18.01 -15.82 0.98
N LEU A 28 17.67 -17.11 0.99
CA LEU A 28 16.54 -17.70 0.25
C LEU A 28 15.23 -17.71 1.05
N ALA A 29 15.23 -17.19 2.29
CA ALA A 29 14.00 -17.10 3.06
C ALA A 29 12.97 -16.22 2.34
N PRO A 30 11.72 -16.69 2.17
CA PRO A 30 10.67 -15.90 1.54
C PRO A 30 10.48 -14.62 2.35
N ARG A 31 10.66 -13.48 1.71
CA ARG A 31 10.36 -12.19 2.33
C ARG A 31 8.85 -12.09 2.46
N ILE A 32 8.36 -12.09 3.69
CA ILE A 32 6.95 -11.81 3.96
C ILE A 32 6.72 -10.36 3.56
N ALA A 33 5.82 -10.13 2.60
CA ALA A 33 5.38 -8.78 2.27
C ALA A 33 4.66 -8.20 3.49
N THR A 34 5.27 -7.20 4.12
CA THR A 34 4.64 -6.44 5.21
C THR A 34 3.92 -5.24 4.63
N ALA A 35 2.80 -4.84 5.24
CA ALA A 35 2.19 -3.56 4.91
C ALA A 35 3.19 -2.43 5.25
N ASP A 36 3.43 -1.55 4.28
CA ASP A 36 4.30 -0.39 4.44
C ASP A 36 3.43 0.82 4.79
N ALA A 37 3.58 1.31 6.02
CA ALA A 37 2.83 2.46 6.50
C ALA A 37 3.17 3.73 5.71
N THR A 38 4.41 3.91 5.26
CA THR A 38 4.81 5.08 4.47
C THR A 38 4.16 5.05 3.09
N ILE A 39 4.16 3.91 2.40
CA ILE A 39 3.48 3.76 1.12
C ILE A 39 1.98 3.96 1.27
N TYR A 40 1.37 3.40 2.32
CA TYR A 40 -0.04 3.62 2.62
C TYR A 40 -0.38 5.11 2.78
N GLN A 41 0.39 5.84 3.60
CA GLN A 41 0.18 7.26 3.84
C GLN A 41 0.35 8.12 2.58
N GLN A 42 1.31 7.76 1.73
CA GLN A 42 1.52 8.43 0.44
C GLN A 42 0.36 8.16 -0.52
N ALA A 43 -0.05 6.89 -0.66
CA ALA A 43 -1.12 6.48 -1.57
C ALA A 43 -2.48 7.04 -1.14
N LEU A 44 -2.75 7.11 0.17
CA LEU A 44 -4.03 7.58 0.73
C LEU A 44 -4.37 9.01 0.28
N ARG A 45 -3.37 9.88 0.08
CA ARG A 45 -3.56 11.26 -0.42
C ARG A 45 -4.16 11.33 -1.82
N SER A 46 -4.03 10.27 -2.62
CA SER A 46 -4.60 10.17 -3.96
C SER A 46 -6.02 9.58 -3.98
N ALA A 47 -6.45 8.96 -2.88
CA ALA A 47 -7.75 8.29 -2.80
C ALA A 47 -8.87 9.32 -2.58
N THR A 48 -9.98 9.13 -3.30
CA THR A 48 -11.15 9.99 -3.20
C THR A 48 -12.41 9.19 -2.95
N TRP A 49 -13.31 9.72 -2.13
CA TRP A 49 -14.71 9.31 -2.10
C TRP A 49 -15.50 10.08 -3.16
N VAL A 50 -16.15 9.36 -4.07
CA VAL A 50 -16.88 9.91 -5.22
C VAL A 50 -18.37 9.80 -4.95
N LEU A 51 -19.08 10.92 -5.04
CA LEU A 51 -20.54 10.99 -5.06
C LEU A 51 -21.02 11.51 -6.40
N ALA A 52 -21.95 10.80 -7.02
CA ALA A 52 -22.55 11.18 -8.29
C ALA A 52 -24.07 11.10 -8.20
N LYS A 53 -24.77 12.10 -8.76
CA LYS A 53 -26.23 12.11 -8.82
C LYS A 53 -26.67 11.69 -10.23
N ASN A 54 -27.30 10.52 -10.32
CA ASN A 54 -27.84 9.94 -11.55
C ASN A 54 -29.37 10.02 -11.56
N SER A 55 -30.00 9.54 -12.64
CA SER A 55 -31.47 9.42 -12.73
C SER A 55 -32.07 8.59 -11.60
N ASP A 56 -31.34 7.59 -11.14
CA ASP A 56 -31.82 6.54 -10.23
C ASP A 56 -31.54 6.88 -8.75
N GLY A 57 -30.84 7.98 -8.48
CA GLY A 57 -30.54 8.44 -7.13
C GLY A 57 -29.15 9.06 -6.96
N THR A 58 -28.49 8.71 -5.85
CA THR A 58 -27.11 9.11 -5.56
C THR A 58 -26.25 7.86 -5.47
N SER A 59 -25.30 7.74 -6.40
CA SER A 59 -24.27 6.71 -6.40
C SER A 59 -23.06 7.13 -5.55
N SER A 60 -22.34 6.14 -5.03
CA SER A 60 -21.19 6.32 -4.14
C SER A 60 -20.11 5.31 -4.48
N GLY A 61 -18.87 5.76 -4.59
CA GLY A 61 -17.73 4.87 -4.87
C GLY A 61 -16.38 5.51 -4.56
N THR A 62 -15.32 4.89 -5.07
CA THR A 62 -13.93 5.37 -4.87
C THR A 62 -13.35 5.86 -6.18
N GLY A 63 -12.46 6.85 -6.09
CA GLY A 63 -11.63 7.31 -7.19
C GLY A 63 -10.17 7.41 -6.77
N VAL A 64 -9.28 7.46 -7.75
CA VAL A 64 -7.84 7.64 -7.55
C VAL A 64 -7.35 8.76 -8.45
N LEU A 65 -6.73 9.78 -7.87
CA LEU A 65 -6.03 10.83 -8.59
C LEU A 65 -4.76 10.24 -9.24
N VAL A 66 -4.72 10.29 -10.57
CA VAL A 66 -3.60 9.73 -11.37
C VAL A 66 -2.72 10.81 -12.00
N ASP A 67 -3.24 12.02 -12.15
CA ASP A 67 -2.51 13.17 -12.68
C ASP A 67 -2.99 14.45 -11.97
N LEU A 68 -2.11 15.05 -11.18
CA LEU A 68 -2.42 16.26 -10.40
C LEU A 68 -2.51 17.51 -11.27
N ASP A 69 -1.60 17.65 -12.24
CA ASP A 69 -1.51 18.84 -13.10
C ASP A 69 -2.73 18.93 -14.02
N ARG A 70 -3.14 17.79 -14.58
CA ARG A 70 -4.35 17.67 -15.41
C ARG A 70 -5.62 17.42 -14.62
N LYS A 71 -5.51 17.21 -13.30
CA LYS A 71 -6.61 16.91 -12.38
C LYS A 71 -7.44 15.69 -12.81
N LEU A 72 -6.76 14.62 -13.24
CA LEU A 72 -7.41 13.39 -13.71
C LEU A 72 -7.61 12.41 -12.56
N VAL A 73 -8.85 11.97 -12.38
CA VAL A 73 -9.24 10.95 -11.41
C VAL A 73 -9.87 9.79 -12.14
N VAL A 74 -9.42 8.57 -11.84
CA VAL A 74 -10.01 7.33 -12.36
C VAL A 74 -11.02 6.79 -11.35
N THR A 75 -12.20 6.41 -11.81
CA THR A 75 -13.21 5.69 -11.04
C THR A 75 -13.92 4.67 -11.93
N ASN A 76 -14.80 3.86 -11.36
CA ASN A 76 -15.60 2.92 -12.12
C ASN A 76 -16.71 3.63 -12.90
N ALA A 77 -16.96 3.20 -14.14
CA ALA A 77 -18.05 3.74 -14.96
C ALA A 77 -19.42 3.63 -14.28
N HIS A 78 -19.69 2.54 -13.55
CA HIS A 78 -20.96 2.37 -12.83
C HIS A 78 -21.13 3.33 -11.64
N VAL A 79 -20.04 3.89 -11.09
CA VAL A 79 -20.13 4.88 -10.01
C VAL A 79 -20.68 6.19 -10.55
N VAL A 80 -20.23 6.62 -11.72
CA VAL A 80 -20.67 7.89 -12.35
C VAL A 80 -21.93 7.73 -13.20
N GLY A 81 -22.14 6.60 -13.87
CA GLY A 81 -23.33 6.35 -14.69
C GLY A 81 -23.59 7.47 -15.71
N ASP A 82 -24.81 8.01 -15.68
CA ASP A 82 -25.27 9.14 -16.51
C ASP A 82 -25.18 10.51 -15.81
N ALA A 83 -24.49 10.58 -14.67
CA ALA A 83 -24.39 11.81 -13.89
C ALA A 83 -23.70 12.93 -14.67
N ARG A 84 -24.30 14.13 -14.65
CA ARG A 84 -23.71 15.33 -15.28
C ARG A 84 -22.51 15.88 -14.52
N ALA A 85 -22.41 15.59 -13.23
CA ALA A 85 -21.34 16.02 -12.35
C ALA A 85 -21.17 15.02 -11.21
N ALA A 86 -19.95 14.94 -10.69
CA ALA A 86 -19.60 14.20 -9.49
C ALA A 86 -18.85 15.11 -8.51
N VAL A 87 -19.04 14.86 -7.22
CA VAL A 87 -18.32 15.50 -6.12
C VAL A 87 -17.27 14.53 -5.61
N LEU A 88 -16.04 15.00 -5.47
CA LEU A 88 -14.90 14.20 -5.01
C LEU A 88 -14.44 14.74 -3.65
N PHE A 89 -14.36 13.86 -2.67
CA PHE A 89 -13.77 14.15 -1.37
C PHE A 89 -12.42 13.45 -1.26
N PHE A 90 -11.36 14.22 -1.10
CA PHE A 90 -10.06 13.67 -0.75
C PHE A 90 -10.03 13.33 0.74
N ALA A 91 -9.18 12.36 1.11
CA ALA A 91 -8.99 12.00 2.51
C ALA A 91 -8.55 13.22 3.33
N ASP A 92 -9.33 13.56 4.35
CA ASP A 92 -8.92 14.55 5.35
C ASP A 92 -8.11 13.84 6.44
N LEU A 93 -6.84 14.22 6.59
CA LEU A 93 -5.87 13.51 7.42
C LEU A 93 -5.54 14.32 8.67
N SER A 94 -5.77 13.74 9.84
CA SER A 94 -5.30 14.25 11.13
C SER A 94 -4.33 13.25 11.74
N ASP A 95 -3.11 13.67 12.06
CA ASP A 95 -2.06 12.80 12.63
C ASP A 95 -1.80 11.52 11.79
N GLY A 96 -1.95 11.63 10.47
CA GLY A 96 -1.81 10.51 9.53
C GLY A 96 -3.00 9.54 9.52
N GLN A 97 -4.08 9.82 10.24
CA GLN A 97 -5.30 9.00 10.19
C GLN A 97 -6.38 9.71 9.39
N PRO A 98 -7.07 9.03 8.45
CA PRO A 98 -8.18 9.62 7.74
C PRO A 98 -9.39 9.79 8.66
N ASN A 99 -10.07 10.93 8.56
CA ASN A 99 -11.42 11.04 9.09
C ASN A 99 -12.35 10.14 8.26
N VAL A 100 -12.91 9.11 8.88
CA VAL A 100 -13.79 8.13 8.22
C VAL A 100 -15.27 8.46 8.36
N SER A 101 -15.62 9.56 9.03
CA SER A 101 -17.01 9.98 9.21
C SER A 101 -17.58 10.53 7.91
N ARG A 102 -18.63 9.88 7.39
CA ARG A 102 -19.39 10.37 6.23
C ARG A 102 -19.89 11.80 6.44
N GLN A 103 -20.37 12.11 7.65
CA GLN A 103 -21.00 13.39 7.96
C GLN A 103 -20.00 14.55 7.86
N HIS A 104 -18.75 14.33 8.29
CA HIS A 104 -17.66 15.30 8.20
C HIS A 104 -17.49 15.87 6.78
N TYR A 105 -17.49 14.99 5.77
CA TYR A 105 -17.36 15.40 4.38
C TYR A 105 -18.62 16.10 3.85
N LEU A 106 -19.82 15.62 4.23
CA LEU A 106 -21.07 16.20 3.75
C LEU A 106 -21.33 17.60 4.32
N ASP A 107 -20.90 17.89 5.54
CA ASP A 107 -21.06 19.21 6.15
C ASP A 107 -20.21 20.28 5.47
N ASN A 108 -19.08 19.89 4.87
CA ASN A 108 -18.21 20.80 4.12
C ASN A 108 -18.82 21.28 2.80
N VAL A 109 -19.82 20.57 2.25
CA VAL A 109 -20.50 20.94 0.98
C VAL A 109 -21.73 21.82 1.22
N ARG A 110 -22.24 21.86 2.45
CA ARG A 110 -23.48 22.59 2.80
C ARG A 110 -23.26 24.06 3.18
N LYS A 111 -22.00 24.52 3.18
CA LYS A 111 -21.62 25.93 3.41
C LYS A 111 -21.61 26.69 2.09
#